data_AF-R0CKU8-F1
#
_entry.id   AF-R0CKU8-F1
#
_cell.length_a   1.000
_cell.length_b   1.000
_cell.length_c   1.000
_cell.angle_alpha   90.00
_cell.angle_beta   90.00
_cell.angle_gamma   90.00
#
_symmetry.space_group_name_H-M   'P 1'
#
loop_
_entity.id
_entity.type
_entity.pdbx_description
1 polymer ?
#
loop_
_entity_poly.entity_id
_entity_poly.type
_entity_poly.pdbx_seq_one_letter_code
_entity_poly.pdbx_strand_id
1 'polypeptide(L)'
;MPNSLYVPLNQLPDTLAELQSIVGASLAEFGLPPAAVAFDRDGADATLLQAFVQVSGERLEHACWLSFTEQAGRREVSEGRPFMVGVQTRDSWFFAGIVALGLCRYASSLVFDDAGVLGESETYSPDALHAALTTLSAKDQSHQARRVACDLALDQDLYACGVVDAEIFDLLDLAYWYDSAATVGWVEQRLRVLAARLDRGEGLSLLDPATGCQVPVSARAEFKRWAEQHFPVLGKMIRAE
;
A
#
# COMPACT_ATOMS: atom_id res chain seq x y z
N MET A 1 -4.33 16.47 -7.30
CA MET A 1 -3.30 16.31 -6.25
C MET A 1 -2.10 15.67 -6.90
N PRO A 2 -0.90 16.15 -6.60
CA PRO A 2 0.31 15.63 -7.20
C PRO A 2 0.58 14.23 -6.64
N ASN A 3 0.64 13.23 -7.54
CA ASN A 3 0.55 11.81 -7.19
C ASN A 3 1.52 10.96 -8.03
N SER A 4 2.65 11.55 -8.44
CA SER A 4 3.61 10.87 -9.32
C SER A 4 5.05 11.25 -8.99
N LEU A 5 5.98 10.36 -9.31
CA LEU A 5 7.37 10.71 -9.56
C LEU A 5 7.56 10.89 -11.07
N TYR A 6 8.24 11.94 -11.50
CA TYR A 6 8.48 12.18 -12.93
C TYR A 6 9.97 12.03 -13.25
N VAL A 7 10.26 11.30 -14.33
CA VAL A 7 11.63 11.10 -14.81
C VAL A 7 11.70 11.51 -16.28
N PRO A 8 12.45 12.56 -16.65
CA PRO A 8 12.67 12.90 -18.05
C PRO A 8 13.63 11.90 -18.68
N LEU A 9 13.29 11.43 -19.88
CA LEU A 9 14.09 10.45 -20.63
C LEU A 9 14.55 11.05 -21.97
N ASN A 10 15.81 10.78 -22.32
CA ASN A 10 16.38 11.07 -23.64
C ASN A 10 15.86 10.13 -24.72
N GLN A 11 15.54 8.89 -24.36
CA GLN A 11 14.97 7.87 -25.22
C GLN A 11 14.05 6.96 -24.39
N LEU A 12 13.07 6.34 -25.04
CA LEU A 12 12.26 5.29 -24.41
C LEU A 12 13.06 3.98 -24.35
N PRO A 13 12.76 3.07 -23.42
CA PRO A 13 13.15 1.68 -23.58
C PRO A 13 12.53 1.10 -24.86
N ASP A 14 13.29 0.29 -25.60
CA ASP A 14 12.86 -0.33 -26.85
C ASP A 14 11.82 -1.41 -26.62
N THR A 15 11.86 -2.09 -25.45
CA THR A 15 10.98 -3.22 -25.13
C THR A 15 10.61 -3.27 -23.65
N LEU A 16 9.54 -4.02 -23.32
CA LEU A 16 9.22 -4.35 -21.93
C LEU A 16 10.33 -5.14 -21.24
N ALA A 17 11.06 -6.00 -21.97
CA ALA A 17 12.17 -6.77 -21.42
C ALA A 17 13.35 -5.86 -21.02
N GLU A 18 13.63 -4.83 -21.83
CA GLU A 18 14.64 -3.83 -21.46
C GLU A 18 14.19 -3.03 -20.24
N LEU A 19 12.94 -2.56 -20.23
CA LEU A 19 12.36 -1.87 -19.07
C LEU A 19 12.44 -2.74 -17.79
N GLN A 20 12.14 -4.03 -17.91
CA GLN A 20 12.29 -5.00 -16.83
C GLN A 20 13.75 -5.12 -16.37
N SER A 21 14.72 -5.12 -17.29
CA SER A 21 16.14 -5.14 -16.94
C SER A 21 16.57 -3.86 -16.21
N ILE A 22 16.12 -2.69 -16.67
CA ILE A 22 16.42 -1.38 -16.04
C ILE A 22 15.90 -1.36 -14.60
N VAL A 23 14.63 -1.76 -14.42
CA VAL A 23 13.99 -1.81 -13.10
C VAL A 23 14.64 -2.88 -12.22
N GLY A 24 14.89 -4.07 -12.77
CA GLY A 24 15.50 -5.19 -12.06
C GLY A 24 16.87 -4.88 -11.49
N ALA A 25 17.70 -4.13 -12.23
CA ALA A 25 19.01 -3.69 -11.75
C ALA A 25 18.91 -2.82 -10.48
N SER A 26 17.94 -1.90 -10.45
CA SER A 26 17.74 -1.03 -9.28
C SER A 26 17.08 -1.76 -8.12
N LEU A 27 16.15 -2.69 -8.38
CA LEU A 27 15.58 -3.55 -7.34
C LEU A 27 16.64 -4.40 -6.64
N ALA A 28 17.58 -4.96 -7.42
CA ALA A 28 18.66 -5.79 -6.89
C ALA A 28 19.56 -5.04 -5.89
N GLU A 29 19.78 -3.73 -6.09
CA GLU A 29 20.55 -2.90 -5.15
C GLU A 29 19.89 -2.77 -3.77
N PHE A 30 18.55 -2.82 -3.72
CA PHE A 30 17.78 -2.83 -2.47
C PHE A 30 17.47 -4.24 -1.97
N GLY A 31 18.09 -5.27 -2.56
CA GLY A 31 17.87 -6.68 -2.18
C GLY A 31 16.48 -7.19 -2.53
N LEU A 32 15.78 -6.55 -3.46
CA LEU A 32 14.47 -6.98 -3.93
C LEU A 32 14.57 -7.92 -5.14
N PRO A 33 13.67 -8.90 -5.25
CA PRO A 33 13.60 -9.80 -6.40
C PRO A 33 13.19 -9.03 -7.67
N PRO A 34 13.48 -9.59 -8.87
CA PRO A 34 13.04 -8.98 -10.12
C PRO A 34 11.52 -8.80 -10.17
N ALA A 35 11.06 -7.63 -10.60
CA ALA A 35 9.64 -7.36 -10.82
C ALA A 35 9.17 -7.89 -12.18
N ALA A 36 7.90 -8.28 -12.25
CA ALA A 36 7.19 -8.47 -13.50
C ALA A 36 6.84 -7.09 -14.10
N VAL A 37 6.98 -6.96 -15.42
CA VAL A 37 6.62 -5.75 -16.17
C VAL A 37 5.68 -6.15 -17.29
N ALA A 38 4.48 -5.58 -17.31
CA ALA A 38 3.45 -5.88 -18.29
C ALA A 38 2.63 -4.64 -18.63
N PHE A 39 1.97 -4.64 -19.78
CA PHE A 39 0.93 -3.63 -20.03
C PHE A 39 -0.28 -3.90 -19.13
N ASP A 40 -0.86 -2.85 -18.55
CA ASP A 40 -2.02 -2.95 -17.65
C ASP A 40 -3.29 -3.45 -18.38
N ARG A 41 -3.31 -3.38 -19.72
CA ARG A 41 -4.42 -3.88 -20.56
C ARG A 41 -3.89 -4.66 -21.75
N ASP A 42 -4.59 -5.76 -22.07
CA ASP A 42 -4.29 -6.69 -23.17
C ASP A 42 -4.54 -6.06 -24.55
N GLY A 43 -3.65 -5.16 -24.96
CA GLY A 43 -3.50 -4.76 -26.36
C GLY A 43 -2.28 -5.44 -26.94
N ALA A 44 -2.47 -6.41 -27.85
CA ALA A 44 -1.37 -7.15 -28.48
C ALA A 44 -0.34 -6.24 -29.19
N ASP A 45 -0.74 -5.01 -29.54
CA ASP A 45 0.07 -4.02 -30.25
C ASP A 45 0.32 -2.73 -29.44
N ALA A 46 0.20 -2.79 -28.11
CA ALA A 46 0.44 -1.63 -27.26
C ALA A 46 1.91 -1.18 -27.31
N THR A 47 2.12 0.13 -27.45
CA THR A 47 3.44 0.77 -27.30
C THR A 47 3.54 1.48 -25.95
N LEU A 48 4.77 1.76 -25.48
CA LEU A 48 4.99 2.46 -24.21
C LEU A 48 4.29 3.83 -24.13
N LEU A 49 4.16 4.55 -25.26
CA LEU A 49 3.48 5.85 -25.32
C LEU A 49 1.95 5.74 -25.30
N GLN A 50 1.39 4.57 -25.58
CA GLN A 50 -0.06 4.39 -25.76
C GLN A 50 -0.72 3.67 -24.58
N ALA A 51 0.06 3.04 -23.71
CA ALA A 51 -0.45 2.21 -22.64
C ALA A 51 0.24 2.49 -21.30
N PHE A 52 -0.49 2.21 -20.22
CA PHE A 52 0.12 2.12 -18.90
C PHE A 52 0.89 0.81 -18.79
N VAL A 53 2.08 0.89 -18.22
CA VAL A 53 2.88 -0.29 -17.88
C VAL A 53 2.77 -0.50 -16.38
N GLN A 54 2.33 -1.68 -15.97
CA GLN A 54 2.34 -2.10 -14.58
C GLN A 54 3.68 -2.77 -14.28
N VAL A 55 4.26 -2.39 -13.14
CA VAL A 55 5.43 -3.05 -12.55
C VAL A 55 4.98 -3.68 -11.24
N SER A 56 5.15 -5.00 -11.11
CA SER A 56 4.68 -5.79 -9.97
C SER A 56 5.80 -6.62 -9.37
N GLY A 57 6.12 -6.39 -8.10
CA GLY A 57 7.00 -7.24 -7.29
C GLY A 57 6.26 -8.42 -6.65
N GLU A 58 6.95 -9.15 -5.76
CA GLU A 58 6.39 -10.33 -5.07
C GLU A 58 5.29 -10.02 -4.05
N ARG A 59 5.34 -8.82 -3.46
CA ARG A 59 4.38 -8.38 -2.42
C ARG A 59 3.28 -7.55 -3.06
N LEU A 60 2.06 -7.61 -2.50
CA LEU A 60 0.90 -6.90 -3.04
C LEU A 60 1.13 -5.38 -3.09
N GLU A 61 1.80 -4.83 -2.08
CA GLU A 61 2.16 -3.42 -2.01
C GLU A 61 3.28 -3.00 -2.99
N HIS A 62 4.00 -3.97 -3.58
CA HIS A 62 5.04 -3.70 -4.57
C HIS A 62 4.41 -3.58 -5.96
N ALA A 63 3.57 -2.57 -6.15
CA ALA A 63 2.95 -2.29 -7.43
C ALA A 63 3.04 -0.80 -7.77
N CYS A 64 3.38 -0.49 -9.01
CA CYS A 64 3.29 0.86 -9.55
C CYS A 64 2.96 0.84 -11.04
N TRP A 65 2.45 1.97 -11.53
CA TRP A 65 2.11 2.19 -12.93
C TRP A 65 3.02 3.25 -13.53
N LEU A 66 3.44 3.00 -14.77
CA LEU A 66 4.25 3.90 -15.57
C LEU A 66 3.41 4.44 -16.72
N SER A 67 3.52 5.74 -16.95
CA SER A 67 2.90 6.43 -18.09
C SER A 67 3.98 7.23 -18.83
N PHE A 68 4.18 6.92 -20.11
CA PHE A 68 5.17 7.61 -20.94
C PHE A 68 4.49 8.66 -21.80
N THR A 69 5.06 9.86 -21.84
CA THR A 69 4.52 10.99 -22.60
C THR A 69 5.63 11.68 -23.38
N GLU A 70 5.31 12.12 -24.59
CA GLU A 70 6.20 12.97 -25.39
C GLU A 70 6.00 14.44 -25.01
N GLN A 71 7.10 15.14 -24.73
CA GLN A 71 7.11 16.54 -24.35
C GLN A 71 7.16 17.44 -25.59
N ALA A 72 6.01 17.63 -26.24
CA ALA A 72 5.91 18.58 -27.33
C ALA A 72 6.02 20.03 -26.81
N GLY A 73 7.17 20.68 -27.00
CA GLY A 73 7.30 22.14 -26.98
C GLY A 73 7.57 22.84 -25.64
N ARG A 74 7.80 22.12 -24.53
CA ARG A 74 8.27 22.73 -23.27
C ARG A 74 9.80 22.78 -23.22
N ARG A 75 10.38 23.88 -23.71
CA ARG A 75 11.84 24.07 -23.83
C ARG A 75 12.61 24.19 -22.52
N GLU A 76 11.97 24.51 -21.39
CA GLU A 76 12.70 24.96 -20.20
C GLU A 76 13.15 23.85 -19.24
N VAL A 77 12.52 22.67 -19.25
CA VAL A 77 12.77 21.68 -18.17
C VAL A 77 13.73 20.56 -18.58
N SER A 78 13.93 20.29 -19.87
CA SER A 78 14.87 19.24 -20.26
C SER A 78 15.33 19.29 -21.72
N GLU A 79 16.35 20.11 -21.97
CA GLU A 79 17.06 20.10 -23.25
C GLU A 79 17.59 18.68 -23.55
N GLY A 80 17.24 18.12 -24.70
CA GLY A 80 17.65 16.77 -25.10
C GLY A 80 16.88 15.61 -24.45
N ARG A 81 15.79 15.86 -23.72
CA ARG A 81 14.93 14.80 -23.16
C ARG A 81 13.48 14.96 -23.64
N PRO A 82 13.13 14.37 -24.80
CA PRO A 82 11.81 14.56 -25.42
C PRO A 82 10.72 13.74 -24.75
N PHE A 83 11.05 12.84 -23.81
CA PHE A 83 10.07 12.00 -23.13
C PHE A 83 10.04 12.27 -21.64
N MET A 84 8.90 11.98 -21.02
CA MET A 84 8.72 12.00 -19.58
C MET A 84 7.95 10.75 -19.17
N VAL A 85 8.44 10.05 -18.15
CA VAL A 85 7.71 8.94 -17.53
C VAL A 85 7.19 9.37 -16.16
N GLY A 86 5.89 9.21 -15.95
CA GLY A 86 5.25 9.34 -14.65
C GLY A 86 5.15 7.97 -13.97
N VAL A 87 5.68 7.85 -12.76
CA VAL A 87 5.62 6.67 -11.90
C VAL A 87 4.60 6.91 -10.79
N GLN A 88 3.55 6.10 -10.73
CA GLN A 88 2.44 6.26 -9.80
C GLN A 88 2.24 4.99 -8.99
N THR A 89 1.88 5.11 -7.72
CA THR A 89 1.53 3.97 -6.87
C THR A 89 0.36 4.34 -5.96
N ARG A 90 -0.31 3.32 -5.43
CA ARG A 90 -1.31 3.45 -4.36
C ARG A 90 -0.77 3.01 -3.00
N ASP A 91 0.32 2.25 -2.99
CA ASP A 91 0.75 1.49 -1.82
C ASP A 91 2.17 1.90 -1.41
N SER A 92 3.20 1.39 -2.10
CA SER A 92 4.60 1.58 -1.70
C SER A 92 5.33 2.64 -2.52
N TRP A 93 5.45 3.85 -1.97
CA TRP A 93 6.30 4.91 -2.52
C TRP A 93 7.80 4.55 -2.51
N PHE A 94 8.23 3.70 -1.58
CA PHE A 94 9.56 3.10 -1.61
C PHE A 94 9.78 2.28 -2.89
N PHE A 95 8.86 1.37 -3.21
CA PHE A 95 8.96 0.56 -4.43
C PHE A 95 8.89 1.42 -5.70
N ALA A 96 7.92 2.34 -5.80
CA ALA A 96 7.81 3.27 -6.92
C ALA A 96 9.07 4.15 -7.08
N GLY A 97 9.66 4.57 -5.97
CA GLY A 97 10.91 5.32 -5.96
C GLY A 97 12.11 4.53 -6.48
N ILE A 98 12.22 3.24 -6.17
CA ILE A 98 13.26 2.36 -6.75
C ILE A 98 13.08 2.23 -8.27
N VAL A 99 11.83 2.10 -8.73
CA VAL A 99 11.52 2.07 -10.16
C VAL A 99 11.93 3.39 -10.84
N ALA A 100 11.60 4.53 -10.22
CA ALA A 100 12.02 5.84 -10.69
C ALA A 100 13.55 6.00 -10.70
N LEU A 101 14.27 5.44 -9.73
CA LEU A 101 15.73 5.44 -9.69
C LEU A 101 16.35 4.70 -10.89
N GLY A 102 15.80 3.54 -11.26
CA GLY A 102 16.27 2.79 -12.43
C GLY A 102 16.12 3.58 -13.73
N LEU A 103 14.94 4.18 -13.93
CA LEU A 103 14.66 5.06 -15.06
C LEU A 103 15.57 6.30 -15.07
N CYS A 104 15.82 6.88 -13.89
CA CYS A 104 16.67 8.04 -13.71
C CYS A 104 18.12 7.76 -14.12
N ARG A 105 18.67 6.61 -13.72
CA ARG A 105 20.02 6.19 -14.12
C ARG A 105 20.10 5.84 -15.59
N TYR A 106 19.12 5.12 -16.13
CA TYR A 106 19.02 4.82 -17.56
C TYR A 106 19.13 6.10 -18.40
N ALA A 107 18.37 7.14 -18.03
CA ALA A 107 18.36 8.41 -18.76
C ALA A 107 19.47 9.39 -18.36
N SER A 108 20.34 9.04 -17.39
CA SER A 108 21.30 9.98 -16.76
C SER A 108 20.62 11.31 -16.40
N SER A 109 19.51 11.20 -15.66
CA SER A 109 18.54 12.27 -15.44
C SER A 109 18.36 12.61 -13.96
N LEU A 110 17.30 13.35 -13.65
CA LEU A 110 16.82 13.63 -12.30
C LEU A 110 15.41 13.05 -12.14
N VAL A 111 14.97 12.89 -10.90
CA VAL A 111 13.57 12.59 -10.55
C VAL A 111 12.95 13.84 -9.94
N PHE A 112 11.73 14.16 -10.37
CA PHE A 112 10.89 15.20 -9.77
C PHE A 112 9.84 14.52 -8.88
N ASP A 113 9.84 14.86 -7.60
CA ASP A 113 8.90 14.34 -6.61
C ASP A 113 7.71 15.28 -6.48
N ASP A 114 6.76 15.16 -7.39
CA ASP A 114 5.50 15.89 -7.33
C ASP A 114 4.69 15.40 -6.11
N ALA A 115 4.78 14.11 -5.77
CA ALA A 115 4.05 13.51 -4.66
C ALA A 115 4.47 14.01 -3.26
N GLY A 116 5.68 14.54 -3.11
CA GLY A 116 6.21 15.05 -1.83
C GLY A 116 6.45 13.95 -0.78
N VAL A 117 6.80 12.75 -1.24
CA VAL A 117 6.88 11.53 -0.40
C VAL A 117 8.31 11.06 -0.14
N LEU A 118 9.28 11.52 -0.93
CA LEU A 118 10.67 11.09 -0.84
C LEU A 118 11.50 11.93 0.15
N GLY A 119 10.98 13.09 0.55
CA GLY A 119 11.65 13.99 1.50
C GLY A 119 11.26 15.45 1.31
N GLU A 120 12.18 16.36 1.67
CA GLU A 120 11.97 17.81 1.61
C GLU A 120 12.32 18.42 0.24
N SER A 121 13.03 17.67 -0.62
CA SER A 121 13.40 18.15 -1.96
C SER A 121 12.34 17.77 -2.98
N GLU A 122 12.09 18.67 -3.93
CA GLU A 122 11.23 18.41 -5.10
C GLU A 122 12.01 17.69 -6.22
N THR A 123 13.35 17.68 -6.17
CA THR A 123 14.21 17.08 -7.19
C THR A 123 15.35 16.25 -6.60
N TYR A 124 15.66 15.13 -7.25
CA TYR A 124 16.69 14.20 -6.80
C TYR A 124 17.58 13.76 -7.96
N SER A 125 18.89 13.84 -7.75
CA SER A 125 19.88 13.09 -8.54
C SER A 125 19.79 11.59 -8.20
N PRO A 126 20.39 10.69 -9.01
CA PRO A 126 20.41 9.27 -8.69
C PRO A 126 20.93 8.97 -7.28
N ASP A 127 22.03 9.60 -6.86
CA ASP A 127 22.63 9.36 -5.55
C ASP A 127 21.77 9.93 -4.41
N ALA A 128 21.20 11.12 -4.60
CA ALA A 128 20.31 11.73 -3.62
C ALA A 128 19.01 10.92 -3.46
N LEU A 129 18.46 10.41 -4.56
CA LEU A 129 17.29 9.55 -4.55
C LEU A 129 17.59 8.23 -3.84
N HIS A 130 18.73 7.59 -4.13
CA HIS A 130 19.13 6.36 -3.45
C HIS A 130 19.22 6.57 -1.91
N ALA A 131 19.82 7.67 -1.47
CA ALA A 131 19.89 8.02 -0.04
C ALA A 131 18.51 8.28 0.58
N ALA A 132 17.63 8.99 -0.15
CA ALA A 132 16.26 9.23 0.27
C ALA A 132 15.47 7.93 0.43
N LEU A 133 15.58 7.00 -0.53
CA LEU A 133 14.92 5.69 -0.49
C LEU A 133 15.44 4.81 0.65
N THR A 134 16.74 4.86 0.93
CA THR A 134 17.32 4.15 2.08
C THR A 134 16.69 4.64 3.39
N THR A 135 16.52 5.96 3.52
CA THR A 135 15.87 6.58 4.68
C THR A 135 14.38 6.23 4.76
N LEU A 136 13.67 6.27 3.62
CA LEU A 136 12.26 5.91 3.53
C LEU A 136 12.04 4.45 3.92
N SER A 137 12.87 3.52 3.45
CA SER A 137 12.82 2.11 3.83
C SER A 137 12.94 1.91 5.33
N ALA A 138 13.88 2.61 5.98
CA ALA A 138 14.07 2.52 7.42
C ALA A 138 12.84 3.06 8.19
N LYS A 139 12.23 4.15 7.71
CA LYS A 139 10.98 4.69 8.28
C LYS A 139 9.82 3.72 8.11
N ASP A 140 9.63 3.16 6.92
CA ASP A 140 8.57 2.20 6.61
C ASP A 140 8.70 0.94 7.48
N GLN A 141 9.91 0.41 7.64
CA GLN A 141 10.17 -0.73 8.53
C GLN A 141 9.85 -0.40 9.98
N SER A 142 10.21 0.80 10.46
CA SER A 142 9.90 1.24 11.81
C SER A 142 8.40 1.42 12.04
N HIS A 143 7.70 2.02 11.07
CA HIS A 143 6.25 2.19 11.11
C HIS A 143 5.54 0.83 11.07
N GLN A 144 5.99 -0.09 10.23
CA GLN A 144 5.45 -1.44 10.14
C GLN A 144 5.69 -2.21 11.44
N ALA A 145 6.88 -2.13 12.04
CA ALA A 145 7.19 -2.77 13.32
C ALA A 145 6.32 -2.22 14.45
N ARG A 146 6.11 -0.90 14.48
CA ARG A 146 5.19 -0.25 15.41
C ARG A 146 3.76 -0.70 15.20
N ARG A 147 3.30 -0.76 13.94
CA ARG A 147 1.95 -1.24 13.62
C ARG A 147 1.74 -2.67 14.09
N VAL A 148 2.68 -3.58 13.82
CA VAL A 148 2.63 -4.97 14.29
C VAL A 148 2.62 -5.04 15.82
N ALA A 149 3.39 -4.20 16.51
CA ALA A 149 3.39 -4.16 17.97
C ALA A 149 2.06 -3.66 18.54
N CYS A 150 1.47 -2.60 17.96
CA CYS A 150 0.14 -2.10 18.33
C CYS A 150 -0.96 -3.12 18.04
N ASP A 151 -0.91 -3.77 16.87
CA ASP A 151 -1.83 -4.83 16.46
C ASP A 151 -1.80 -6.00 17.45
N LEU A 152 -0.61 -6.40 17.88
CA LEU A 152 -0.44 -7.46 18.87
C LEU A 152 -0.92 -7.04 20.27
N ALA A 153 -0.64 -5.80 20.68
CA ALA A 153 -1.10 -5.27 21.97
C ALA A 153 -2.63 -5.23 22.02
N LEU A 154 -3.28 -4.74 20.96
CA LEU A 154 -4.74 -4.76 20.85
C LEU A 154 -5.31 -6.18 20.89
N ASP A 155 -4.69 -7.13 20.18
CA ASP A 155 -5.12 -8.53 20.23
C ASP A 155 -4.98 -9.12 21.64
N GLN A 156 -3.90 -8.80 22.35
CA GLN A 156 -3.69 -9.21 23.74
C GLN A 156 -4.73 -8.61 24.68
N ASP A 157 -5.04 -7.32 24.53
CA ASP A 157 -6.04 -6.63 25.33
C ASP A 157 -7.43 -7.21 25.08
N LEU A 158 -7.86 -7.33 23.81
CA LEU A 158 -9.13 -7.95 23.44
C LEU A 158 -9.23 -9.40 23.95
N TYR A 159 -8.14 -10.15 23.87
CA TYR A 159 -8.09 -11.52 24.38
C TYR A 159 -8.22 -11.58 25.90
N ALA A 160 -7.65 -10.61 26.62
CA ALA A 160 -7.57 -10.58 28.08
C ALA A 160 -8.82 -9.96 28.74
N CYS A 161 -9.38 -8.89 28.19
CA CYS A 161 -10.53 -8.19 28.76
C CYS A 161 -11.84 -8.48 28.02
N GLY A 162 -11.80 -8.77 26.72
CA GLY A 162 -13.00 -8.97 25.90
C GLY A 162 -13.87 -7.72 25.75
N VAL A 163 -13.29 -6.53 25.96
CA VAL A 163 -14.01 -5.25 25.92
C VAL A 163 -13.81 -4.60 24.55
N VAL A 164 -14.92 -4.24 23.90
CA VAL A 164 -14.94 -3.33 22.74
C VAL A 164 -15.64 -2.07 23.21
N ASP A 165 -14.87 -1.04 23.54
CA ASP A 165 -15.40 0.28 23.91
C ASP A 165 -15.59 1.18 22.69
N ALA A 166 -15.89 2.46 22.92
CA ALA A 166 -16.09 3.45 21.86
C ALA A 166 -14.86 3.58 20.95
N GLU A 167 -13.67 3.66 21.53
CA GLU A 167 -12.43 3.87 20.77
C GLU A 167 -12.11 2.66 19.89
N ILE A 168 -12.22 1.46 20.45
CA ILE A 168 -12.00 0.22 19.70
C ILE A 168 -13.09 0.04 18.63
N PHE A 169 -14.35 0.34 18.95
CA PHE A 169 -15.45 0.24 17.99
C PHE A 169 -15.22 1.18 16.79
N ASP A 170 -14.91 2.45 17.05
CA ASP A 170 -14.67 3.44 16.00
C ASP A 170 -13.49 3.03 15.11
N LEU A 171 -12.44 2.43 15.70
CA LEU A 171 -11.32 1.90 14.94
C LEU A 171 -11.73 0.72 14.03
N LEU A 172 -12.53 -0.21 14.53
CA LEU A 172 -13.05 -1.35 13.76
C LEU A 172 -13.99 -0.88 12.65
N ASP A 173 -14.89 0.06 12.94
CA ASP A 173 -15.84 0.62 11.98
C ASP A 173 -15.12 1.37 10.86
N LEU A 174 -14.16 2.24 11.21
CA LEU A 174 -13.34 2.96 10.24
C LEU A 174 -12.56 2.00 9.33
N ALA A 175 -11.94 0.97 9.90
CA ALA A 175 -11.20 -0.03 9.13
C ALA A 175 -12.10 -0.86 8.20
N TYR A 176 -13.30 -1.21 8.65
CA TYR A 176 -14.27 -1.96 7.85
C TYR A 176 -14.78 -1.14 6.65
N TRP A 177 -15.13 0.13 6.87
CA TRP A 177 -15.66 1.01 5.80
C TRP A 177 -14.60 1.63 4.90
N TYR A 178 -13.31 1.53 5.26
CA TYR A 178 -12.22 1.90 4.36
C TYR A 178 -12.19 1.05 3.07
N ASP A 179 -12.87 -0.11 3.07
CA ASP A 179 -13.09 -0.98 1.90
C ASP A 179 -11.80 -1.42 1.19
N SER A 180 -10.74 -1.66 1.96
CA SER A 180 -9.54 -2.33 1.49
C SER A 180 -9.51 -3.78 2.00
N ALA A 181 -9.03 -4.71 1.17
CA ALA A 181 -8.90 -6.12 1.57
C ALA A 181 -8.06 -6.28 2.85
N ALA A 182 -7.03 -5.46 3.03
CA ALA A 182 -6.16 -5.49 4.20
C ALA A 182 -6.87 -5.04 5.48
N THR A 183 -7.66 -3.95 5.41
CA THR A 183 -8.38 -3.43 6.59
C THR A 183 -9.56 -4.32 6.98
N VAL A 184 -10.27 -4.89 6.00
CA VAL A 184 -11.33 -5.88 6.26
C VAL A 184 -10.77 -7.14 6.91
N GLY A 185 -9.64 -7.66 6.41
CA GLY A 185 -8.95 -8.79 7.04
C GLY A 185 -8.43 -8.49 8.45
N TRP A 186 -8.00 -7.25 8.70
CA TRP A 186 -7.60 -6.80 10.03
C TRP A 186 -8.76 -6.83 11.03
N VAL A 187 -9.95 -6.35 10.64
CA VAL A 187 -11.18 -6.41 11.47
C VAL A 187 -11.58 -7.87 11.72
N GLU A 188 -11.56 -8.71 10.69
CA GLU A 188 -11.90 -10.13 10.81
C GLU A 188 -11.05 -10.82 11.87
N GLN A 189 -9.74 -10.55 11.88
CA GLN A 189 -8.83 -11.13 12.86
C GLN A 189 -9.21 -10.75 14.31
N ARG A 190 -9.64 -9.52 14.56
CA ARG A 190 -10.05 -9.08 15.91
C ARG A 190 -11.36 -9.72 16.34
N LEU A 191 -12.30 -9.85 15.41
CA LEU A 191 -13.53 -10.59 15.65
C LEU A 191 -13.26 -12.07 15.99
N ARG A 192 -12.25 -12.68 15.37
CA ARG A 192 -11.81 -14.05 15.72
C ARG A 192 -11.18 -14.14 17.11
N VAL A 193 -10.39 -13.14 17.52
CA VAL A 193 -9.84 -13.07 18.89
C VAL A 193 -10.96 -13.04 19.93
N LEU A 194 -11.99 -12.22 19.71
CA LEU A 194 -13.17 -12.14 20.58
C LEU A 194 -13.98 -13.44 20.59
N ALA A 195 -14.18 -14.08 19.42
CA ALA A 195 -14.83 -15.39 19.34
C ALA A 195 -14.06 -16.47 20.12
N ALA A 196 -12.73 -16.50 20.00
CA ALA A 196 -11.88 -17.46 20.71
C ALA A 196 -11.94 -17.29 22.23
N ARG A 197 -12.23 -16.07 22.73
CA ARG A 197 -12.48 -15.82 24.14
C ARG A 197 -13.79 -16.47 24.61
N LEU A 198 -14.87 -16.32 23.84
CA LEU A 198 -16.15 -17.00 24.12
C LEU A 198 -16.01 -18.52 24.10
N ASP A 199 -15.16 -19.08 23.23
CA ASP A 199 -14.89 -20.52 23.16
C ASP A 199 -14.22 -21.06 24.45
N ARG A 200 -13.60 -20.19 25.25
CA ARG A 200 -13.09 -20.54 26.59
C ARG A 200 -14.12 -20.38 27.71
N GLY A 201 -15.35 -19.96 27.38
CA GLY A 201 -16.39 -19.63 28.35
C GLY A 201 -16.20 -18.27 29.03
N GLU A 202 -15.33 -17.41 28.48
CA GLU A 202 -15.12 -16.04 28.98
C GLU A 202 -16.08 -15.08 28.26
N GLY A 203 -16.74 -14.19 29.00
CA GLY A 203 -17.67 -13.20 28.45
C GLY A 203 -16.98 -12.02 27.73
N LEU A 204 -17.77 -11.30 26.95
CA LEU A 204 -17.41 -10.05 26.28
C LEU A 204 -18.26 -8.88 26.81
N SER A 205 -17.75 -7.67 26.64
CA SER A 205 -18.47 -6.41 26.83
C SER A 205 -18.36 -5.62 25.54
N LEU A 206 -19.45 -5.48 24.80
CA LEU A 206 -19.44 -4.88 23.46
C LEU A 206 -20.21 -3.56 23.46
N LEU A 207 -19.65 -2.54 22.83
CA LEU A 207 -20.37 -1.29 22.62
C LEU A 207 -21.59 -1.51 21.69
N ASP A 208 -22.74 -0.98 22.11
CA ASP A 208 -23.84 -0.68 21.21
C ASP A 208 -23.78 0.80 20.83
N PRO A 209 -23.39 1.15 19.58
CA PRO A 209 -23.23 2.54 19.16
C PRO A 209 -24.55 3.31 19.12
N ALA A 210 -25.71 2.64 19.05
CA ALA A 210 -27.00 3.32 19.06
C ALA A 210 -27.34 3.91 20.44
N THR A 211 -26.89 3.26 21.51
CA THR A 211 -27.15 3.67 22.89
C THR A 211 -25.92 4.24 23.59
N GLY A 212 -24.72 3.97 23.06
CA GLY A 212 -23.44 4.26 23.72
C GLY A 212 -23.15 3.36 24.93
N CYS A 213 -23.98 2.34 25.17
CA CYS A 213 -23.86 1.46 26.33
C CYS A 213 -23.04 0.20 26.02
N GLN A 214 -22.48 -0.39 27.07
CA GLN A 214 -21.84 -1.70 27.02
C GLN A 214 -22.87 -2.81 27.17
N VAL A 215 -22.87 -3.77 26.24
CA VAL A 215 -23.75 -4.92 26.21
C VAL A 215 -22.93 -6.16 26.59
N PRO A 216 -23.27 -6.85 27.71
CA PRO A 216 -22.61 -8.09 28.06
C PRO A 216 -23.01 -9.19 27.09
N VAL A 217 -22.04 -9.94 26.60
CA VAL A 217 -22.23 -11.06 25.67
C VAL A 217 -21.56 -12.30 26.24
N SER A 218 -22.31 -13.38 26.35
CA SER A 218 -21.84 -14.63 26.96
C SER A 218 -21.93 -15.85 26.03
N ALA A 219 -22.57 -15.69 24.88
CA ALA A 219 -22.76 -16.75 23.90
C ALA A 219 -22.30 -16.33 22.50
N ARG A 220 -21.82 -17.31 21.72
CA ARG A 220 -21.35 -17.09 20.35
C ARG A 220 -22.45 -16.58 19.42
N ALA A 221 -23.69 -17.01 19.63
CA ALA A 221 -24.85 -16.52 18.87
C ALA A 221 -25.19 -15.04 19.16
N GLU A 222 -24.94 -14.54 20.37
CA GLU A 222 -25.09 -13.12 20.71
C GLU A 222 -24.01 -12.28 20.02
N PHE A 223 -22.76 -12.73 20.12
CA PHE A 223 -21.64 -12.08 19.45
C PHE A 223 -21.81 -12.04 17.94
N LYS A 224 -22.25 -13.15 17.33
CA LYS A 224 -22.53 -13.22 15.90
C LYS A 224 -23.58 -12.19 15.48
N ARG A 225 -24.68 -12.04 16.23
CA ARG A 225 -25.72 -11.05 15.92
C ARG A 225 -25.19 -9.62 15.98
N TRP A 226 -24.40 -9.31 17.02
CA TRP A 226 -23.73 -8.01 17.13
C TRP A 226 -22.79 -7.77 15.94
N ALA A 227 -21.97 -8.76 15.58
CA ALA A 227 -21.06 -8.65 14.45
C ALA A 227 -21.78 -8.56 13.10
N GLU A 228 -22.91 -9.25 12.89
CA GLU A 228 -23.71 -9.13 11.67
C GLU A 228 -24.41 -7.76 11.57
N GLN A 229 -24.76 -7.14 12.70
CA GLN A 229 -25.38 -5.82 12.74
C GLN A 229 -24.37 -4.72 12.35
N HIS A 230 -23.13 -4.81 12.82
CA HIS A 230 -22.12 -3.75 12.63
C HIS A 230 -21.13 -4.05 11.49
N PHE A 231 -20.86 -5.33 11.22
CA PHE A 231 -19.91 -5.79 10.19
C PHE A 231 -20.57 -6.87 9.31
N PRO A 232 -21.59 -6.56 8.49
CA PRO A 232 -22.50 -7.56 7.90
C PRO A 232 -21.84 -8.68 7.08
N VAL A 233 -20.71 -8.41 6.43
CA VAL A 233 -19.96 -9.42 5.67
C VAL A 233 -19.20 -10.35 6.62
N LEU A 234 -18.49 -9.79 7.59
CA LEU A 234 -17.65 -10.54 8.52
C LEU A 234 -18.46 -11.27 9.59
N GLY A 235 -19.56 -10.69 10.05
CA GLY A 235 -20.47 -11.32 11.01
C GLY A 235 -20.99 -12.67 10.54
N LYS A 236 -21.24 -12.82 9.23
CA LYS A 236 -21.67 -14.08 8.62
C LYS A 236 -20.60 -15.17 8.67
N MET A 237 -19.32 -14.80 8.80
CA MET A 237 -18.19 -15.73 8.87
C MET A 237 -18.01 -16.31 10.28
N ILE A 238 -18.56 -15.66 11.32
CA ILE A 238 -18.57 -16.18 12.68
C ILE A 238 -19.57 -17.33 12.76
N ARG A 239 -19.11 -18.53 13.12
CA ARG A 239 -19.97 -19.69 13.38
C ARG A 239 -20.78 -19.45 14.66
N ALA A 240 -22.05 -19.85 14.66
CA ALA A 240 -22.92 -19.73 15.83
C ALA A 240 -22.68 -20.83 16.87
N GLU A 241 -22.10 -21.95 16.45
CA GLU A 241 -21.81 -23.18 17.22
C GLU A 241 -20.53 -23.85 16.71
#